data_AF-A0A7L8V2P7-F1
#
_entry.id   AF-A0A7L8V2P7-F1
#
_cell.length_a   1.000
_cell.length_b   1.000
_cell.length_c   1.000
_cell.angle_alpha   90.00
_cell.angle_beta   90.00
_cell.angle_gamma   90.00
#
_symmetry.space_group_name_H-M   'P 1'
#
loop_
_entity.id
_entity.type
_entity.pdbx_description
1 polymer ?
#
loop_
_entity_poly.entity_id
_entity_poly.type
_entity_poly.pdbx_seq_one_letter_code
_entity_poly.pdbx_strand_id
1 'polypeptide(L)'
;MKKRAFTVVELAVVLIIIGLLVGGGVGIMGVLTQKAKLSETRQSIEALEQSILGYVQRTKRLPNTLNTLGIKTTDAYNKSIQYFTMDEIDNICDQKPENYLQVQDNTLLPSNLKTDIAFILIADGENRCNQTGDNIEETFIVSNQYESINCLDGTAGQYDDIVRYMDIDGLRKLVCSAFNISTYILPTGTQWEYYTANLGASDGVAPYVWSLDGGSSLPMGLSITGSNISGTPEVHGSYNFTVVATDAEGKVAKKNLNITLSSNLPRIVTDYLAFGIKNVNYPNTALSADGGKPGGYTWNLVSGALPPGLLLLDQWIYGQPTTEGTYSFTVSVTDTAMQTTTKTLSIAINPQSTGGGGGEDPPPPPPPPGVCVPGKEIFTYTGTMQYFTVPEYCTKLTFKVWGAGGGGGTSSTGGAGGYANGELNSVEGGWIYNVLVGGGGVGVGMATGGYGGGGNGGVTGGQKGAGAGGRSEVSGSSSVIITAGGGGGGGVSNAGGGGGGNTGYNGLGTNSGQGGTQIAAGAGYDGGSGSNGGNATVSTNNQNGGGGGGGYFGGGAGRGTTDRAGGGGGSGYIGGVANGINQASTTQTPPNNADTDYILGIGVGANSAGVGGNGLVVIYYE
;
A
#
# COMPACT_ATOMS: atom_id res chain seq x y z
N MET A 1 -13.22 18.87 -96.51
CA MET A 1 -13.29 17.61 -95.72
C MET A 1 -14.58 16.89 -96.09
N LYS A 2 -14.51 15.73 -96.78
CA LYS A 2 -15.69 14.90 -97.08
C LYS A 2 -16.10 14.16 -95.80
N LYS A 3 -17.25 14.52 -95.21
CA LYS A 3 -17.88 13.74 -94.14
C LYS A 3 -18.41 12.43 -94.75
N ARG A 4 -17.80 11.30 -94.41
CA ARG A 4 -18.37 9.97 -94.70
C ARG A 4 -19.47 9.71 -93.67
N ALA A 5 -20.72 9.63 -94.13
CA ALA A 5 -21.84 9.19 -93.29
C ALA A 5 -21.80 7.66 -93.18
N PHE A 6 -22.02 7.14 -91.97
CA PHE A 6 -22.12 5.70 -91.70
C PHE A 6 -23.29 5.08 -92.45
N THR A 7 -23.10 3.88 -92.98
CA THR A 7 -24.16 3.11 -93.61
C THR A 7 -25.09 2.51 -92.55
N VAL A 8 -26.38 2.33 -92.88
CA VAL A 8 -27.39 1.77 -91.96
C VAL A 8 -26.99 0.38 -91.45
N VAL A 9 -26.22 -0.38 -92.25
CA VAL A 9 -25.68 -1.70 -91.88
C VAL A 9 -24.59 -1.58 -90.81
N GLU A 10 -23.71 -0.58 -90.91
CA GLU A 10 -22.68 -0.34 -89.87
C GLU A 10 -23.33 0.07 -88.53
N LEU A 11 -24.40 0.86 -88.55
CA LEU A 11 -25.12 1.22 -87.34
C LEU A 11 -25.81 0.01 -86.67
N ALA A 12 -26.39 -0.90 -87.47
CA ALA A 12 -27.03 -2.11 -86.98
C ALA A 12 -26.02 -3.09 -86.35
N VAL A 13 -24.84 -3.26 -86.95
CA VAL A 13 -23.78 -4.13 -86.41
C VAL A 13 -23.23 -3.55 -85.10
N VAL A 14 -23.04 -2.23 -85.01
CA VAL A 14 -22.61 -1.58 -83.76
C VAL A 14 -23.64 -1.77 -82.64
N LEU A 15 -24.94 -1.65 -82.93
CA LEU A 15 -25.98 -1.86 -81.93
C LEU A 15 -26.11 -3.32 -81.48
N ILE A 16 -25.89 -4.29 -82.38
CA ILE A 16 -25.84 -5.72 -82.02
C ILE A 16 -24.63 -6.02 -81.15
N ILE A 17 -23.46 -5.46 -81.46
CA ILE A 17 -22.24 -5.63 -80.66
C ILE A 17 -22.40 -4.99 -79.27
N ILE A 18 -23.01 -3.79 -79.19
CA ILE A 18 -23.34 -3.15 -77.91
C ILE A 18 -24.37 -3.97 -77.13
N GLY A 19 -25.40 -4.52 -77.79
CA GLY A 19 -26.40 -5.39 -77.16
C GLY A 19 -25.79 -6.69 -76.59
N LEU A 20 -24.84 -7.30 -77.31
CA LEU A 20 -24.11 -8.49 -76.84
C LEU A 20 -23.12 -8.17 -75.72
N LEU A 21 -22.44 -7.01 -75.78
CA LEU A 21 -21.54 -6.55 -74.72
C LEU A 21 -22.30 -6.20 -73.43
N VAL A 22 -23.47 -5.57 -73.55
CA VAL A 22 -24.32 -5.23 -72.41
C VAL A 22 -25.02 -6.48 -71.86
N GLY A 23 -25.49 -7.39 -72.72
CA GLY A 23 -26.12 -8.65 -72.29
C GLY A 23 -25.16 -9.66 -71.66
N GLY A 24 -23.92 -9.77 -72.17
CA GLY A 24 -22.90 -10.69 -71.65
C GLY A 24 -22.10 -10.14 -70.45
N GLY A 25 -21.93 -8.82 -70.35
CA GLY A 25 -21.15 -8.18 -69.29
C GLY A 25 -21.85 -8.15 -67.92
N VAL A 26 -23.18 -8.08 -67.90
CA VAL A 26 -23.96 -7.97 -66.65
C VAL A 26 -23.91 -9.24 -65.80
N GLY A 27 -23.89 -10.43 -66.42
CA GLY A 27 -23.79 -11.70 -65.68
C GLY A 27 -22.42 -11.92 -65.02
N ILE A 28 -21.33 -11.55 -65.69
CA ILE A 28 -19.96 -11.72 -65.18
C ILE A 28 -19.66 -10.68 -64.08
N MET A 29 -20.17 -9.46 -64.23
CA MET A 29 -20.05 -8.40 -63.21
C MET A 29 -20.72 -8.79 -61.89
N GLY A 30 -21.87 -9.49 -61.92
CA GLY A 30 -22.54 -9.98 -60.72
C GLY A 30 -21.68 -10.95 -59.90
N VAL A 31 -21.13 -11.99 -60.55
CA VAL A 31 -20.29 -13.01 -59.90
C VAL A 31 -18.97 -12.42 -59.37
N LEU A 32 -18.36 -11.49 -60.12
CA LEU A 32 -17.14 -10.79 -59.67
C LEU A 32 -17.42 -9.88 -58.47
N THR A 33 -18.59 -9.24 -58.42
CA THR A 33 -19.02 -8.40 -57.28
C THR A 33 -19.24 -9.24 -56.03
N GLN A 34 -19.92 -10.38 -56.14
CA GLN A 34 -20.12 -11.31 -55.00
C GLN A 34 -18.79 -11.85 -54.47
N LYS A 35 -17.87 -12.26 -55.35
CA LYS A 35 -16.52 -12.71 -54.94
C LYS A 35 -15.72 -11.60 -54.25
N ALA A 36 -15.81 -10.37 -54.73
CA ALA A 36 -15.15 -9.22 -54.10
C ALA A 36 -15.73 -8.93 -52.71
N LYS A 37 -17.06 -8.96 -52.58
CA LYS A 37 -17.75 -8.79 -51.29
C LYS A 37 -17.43 -9.89 -50.30
N LEU A 38 -17.41 -11.16 -50.73
CA LEU A 38 -17.00 -12.28 -49.88
C LEU A 38 -15.56 -12.10 -49.37
N SER A 39 -14.65 -11.64 -50.24
CA SER A 39 -13.27 -11.33 -49.85
C SER A 39 -13.19 -10.18 -48.83
N GLU A 40 -13.98 -9.12 -49.01
CA GLU A 40 -14.06 -7.99 -48.08
C GLU A 40 -14.65 -8.42 -46.72
N THR A 41 -15.70 -9.24 -46.71
CA THR A 41 -16.30 -9.78 -45.48
C THR A 41 -15.29 -10.65 -44.73
N ARG A 42 -14.51 -11.51 -45.42
CA ARG A 42 -13.42 -12.29 -44.79
C ARG A 42 -12.40 -11.41 -44.10
N GLN A 43 -11.92 -10.37 -44.79
CA GLN A 43 -10.96 -9.42 -44.21
C GLN A 43 -11.54 -8.69 -43.00
N SER A 44 -12.83 -8.34 -43.04
CA SER A 44 -13.51 -7.67 -41.92
C SER A 44 -13.61 -8.60 -40.70
N ILE A 45 -13.98 -9.87 -40.88
CA ILE A 45 -14.01 -10.87 -39.80
C ILE A 45 -12.61 -11.14 -39.25
N GLU A 46 -11.61 -11.31 -40.10
CA GLU A 46 -10.23 -11.55 -39.66
C GLU A 46 -9.69 -10.37 -38.85
N ALA A 47 -9.98 -9.13 -39.27
CA ALA A 47 -9.62 -7.93 -38.51
C ALA A 47 -10.33 -7.86 -37.15
N LEU A 48 -11.61 -8.26 -37.09
CA LEU A 48 -12.37 -8.37 -35.84
C LEU A 48 -11.80 -9.43 -34.92
N GLU A 49 -11.53 -10.62 -35.43
CA GLU A 49 -10.91 -11.72 -34.69
C GLU A 49 -9.58 -11.27 -34.09
N GLN A 50 -8.67 -10.71 -34.89
CA GLN A 50 -7.37 -10.22 -34.40
C GLN A 50 -7.52 -9.10 -33.36
N SER A 51 -8.53 -8.24 -33.49
CA SER A 51 -8.79 -7.18 -32.51
C SER A 51 -9.35 -7.71 -31.21
N ILE A 52 -10.20 -8.76 -31.25
CA ILE A 52 -10.63 -9.49 -30.06
C ILE A 52 -9.42 -10.14 -29.39
N LEU A 53 -8.58 -10.85 -30.14
CA LEU A 53 -7.38 -11.49 -29.59
C LEU A 53 -6.44 -10.45 -28.96
N GLY A 54 -6.23 -9.29 -29.60
CA GLY A 54 -5.45 -8.19 -29.03
C GLY A 54 -6.08 -7.56 -27.79
N TYR A 55 -7.40 -7.46 -27.74
CA TYR A 55 -8.14 -7.02 -26.55
C TYR A 55 -7.95 -8.02 -25.39
N VAL A 56 -8.12 -9.30 -25.66
CA VAL A 56 -7.97 -10.38 -24.68
C VAL A 56 -6.53 -10.47 -24.18
N GLN A 57 -5.54 -10.34 -25.06
CA GLN A 57 -4.12 -10.33 -24.66
C GLN A 57 -3.81 -9.24 -23.62
N ARG A 58 -4.42 -8.06 -23.78
CA ARG A 58 -4.23 -6.91 -22.88
C ARG A 58 -5.04 -7.01 -21.59
N THR A 59 -6.27 -7.50 -21.67
CA THR A 59 -7.24 -7.41 -20.56
C THR A 59 -7.48 -8.73 -19.84
N LYS A 60 -7.08 -9.86 -20.45
CA LYS A 60 -7.45 -11.22 -20.05
C LYS A 60 -8.96 -11.48 -20.03
N ARG A 61 -9.75 -10.62 -20.67
CA ARG A 61 -11.22 -10.70 -20.77
C ARG A 61 -11.65 -10.70 -22.23
N LEU A 62 -12.78 -11.34 -22.52
CA LEU A 62 -13.47 -11.12 -23.79
C LEU A 62 -14.19 -9.77 -23.77
N PRO A 63 -14.28 -9.06 -24.89
CA PRO A 63 -15.07 -7.84 -24.97
C PRO A 63 -16.56 -8.17 -24.87
N ASN A 64 -17.33 -7.45 -24.04
CA ASN A 64 -18.77 -7.71 -23.93
C ASN A 64 -19.54 -7.36 -25.22
N THR A 65 -19.02 -6.44 -26.03
CA THR A 65 -19.59 -6.08 -27.34
C THR A 65 -18.46 -5.73 -28.33
N LEU A 66 -18.71 -5.87 -29.63
CA LEU A 66 -17.71 -5.48 -30.65
C LEU A 66 -17.46 -3.96 -30.71
N ASN A 67 -18.41 -3.13 -30.26
CA ASN A 67 -18.30 -1.68 -30.32
C ASN A 67 -17.13 -1.13 -29.48
N THR A 68 -16.71 -1.86 -28.44
CA THR A 68 -15.58 -1.47 -27.59
C THR A 68 -14.22 -1.57 -28.30
N LEU A 69 -14.16 -2.21 -29.47
CA LEU A 69 -12.93 -2.42 -30.22
C LEU A 69 -12.60 -1.26 -31.17
N GLY A 70 -13.55 -0.36 -31.45
CA GLY A 70 -13.31 0.81 -32.31
C GLY A 70 -13.02 0.49 -33.78
N ILE A 71 -13.44 -0.68 -34.26
CA ILE A 71 -13.23 -1.17 -35.63
C ILE A 71 -14.56 -1.45 -36.34
N LYS A 72 -14.51 -1.66 -37.66
CA LYS A 72 -15.71 -1.99 -38.48
C LYS A 72 -16.36 -3.27 -37.95
N THR A 73 -17.63 -3.20 -37.58
CA THR A 73 -18.45 -4.31 -37.07
C THR A 73 -19.51 -4.77 -38.08
N THR A 74 -19.30 -4.46 -39.35
CA THR A 74 -20.22 -4.76 -40.44
C THR A 74 -19.53 -5.48 -41.59
N ASP A 75 -20.29 -6.31 -42.31
CA ASP A 75 -19.83 -7.02 -43.50
C ASP A 75 -19.76 -6.11 -44.75
N ALA A 76 -19.48 -6.69 -45.92
CA ALA A 76 -19.46 -5.98 -47.20
C ALA A 76 -20.86 -5.55 -47.71
N TYR A 77 -21.93 -6.01 -47.07
CA TYR A 77 -23.32 -5.66 -47.36
C TYR A 77 -23.91 -4.67 -46.33
N ASN A 78 -23.07 -4.11 -45.44
CA ASN A 78 -23.45 -3.23 -44.33
C ASN A 78 -24.39 -3.88 -43.29
N LYS A 79 -24.40 -5.21 -43.19
CA LYS A 79 -25.08 -5.92 -42.10
C LYS A 79 -24.14 -6.05 -40.90
N SER A 80 -24.69 -5.98 -39.70
CA SER A 80 -23.91 -6.15 -38.46
C SER A 80 -23.40 -7.58 -38.34
N ILE A 81 -22.11 -7.73 -38.02
CA ILE A 81 -21.50 -9.01 -37.70
C ILE A 81 -21.98 -9.43 -36.31
N GLN A 82 -22.54 -10.63 -36.22
CA GLN A 82 -23.02 -11.19 -34.96
C GLN A 82 -21.83 -11.68 -34.14
N TYR A 83 -21.87 -11.41 -32.84
CA TYR A 83 -20.82 -11.78 -31.89
C TYR A 83 -21.45 -12.45 -30.68
N PHE A 84 -21.09 -13.72 -30.50
CA PHE A 84 -21.47 -14.50 -29.35
C PHE A 84 -20.23 -14.75 -28.51
N THR A 85 -20.36 -14.59 -27.20
CA THR A 85 -19.29 -14.88 -26.23
C THR A 85 -19.84 -15.78 -25.13
N MET A 86 -18.95 -16.52 -24.46
CA MET A 86 -19.27 -17.12 -23.16
C MET A 86 -19.62 -16.04 -22.13
N ASP A 87 -20.18 -16.47 -21.00
CA ASP A 87 -20.52 -15.59 -19.88
C ASP A 87 -19.31 -14.75 -19.43
N GLU A 88 -19.59 -13.54 -18.92
CA GLU A 88 -18.56 -12.59 -18.53
C GLU A 88 -17.70 -13.17 -17.40
N ILE A 89 -16.43 -13.45 -17.70
CA ILE A 89 -15.43 -13.87 -16.70
C ILE A 89 -14.40 -12.77 -16.49
N ASP A 90 -13.92 -12.66 -15.25
CA ASP A 90 -12.99 -11.62 -14.86
C ASP A 90 -11.59 -11.83 -15.44
N ASN A 91 -11.18 -13.08 -15.61
CA ASN A 91 -9.91 -13.43 -16.23
C ASN A 91 -9.91 -14.89 -16.77
N ILE A 92 -9.63 -15.01 -18.07
CA ILE A 92 -9.60 -16.29 -18.82
C ILE A 92 -8.59 -17.29 -18.27
N CYS A 93 -7.56 -16.81 -17.56
CA CYS A 93 -6.44 -17.62 -17.10
C CYS A 93 -6.63 -18.20 -15.69
N ASP A 94 -7.52 -17.63 -14.87
CA ASP A 94 -7.68 -18.02 -13.46
C ASP A 94 -9.09 -18.52 -13.09
N GLN A 95 -10.05 -18.42 -14.03
CA GLN A 95 -11.41 -18.89 -13.87
C GLN A 95 -11.80 -19.90 -14.95
N LYS A 96 -12.62 -20.87 -14.57
CA LYS A 96 -13.29 -21.79 -15.49
C LYS A 96 -14.76 -21.34 -15.65
N PRO A 97 -15.20 -20.98 -16.86
CA PRO A 97 -16.61 -20.72 -17.14
C PRO A 97 -17.49 -21.91 -16.76
N GLU A 98 -18.68 -21.63 -16.23
CA GLU A 98 -19.69 -22.67 -15.96
C GLU A 98 -20.42 -23.09 -17.25
N ASN A 99 -20.56 -22.17 -18.22
CA ASN A 99 -21.28 -22.40 -19.48
C ASN A 99 -20.45 -21.93 -20.69
N TYR A 100 -19.91 -22.86 -21.46
CA TYR A 100 -19.27 -22.55 -22.74
C TYR A 100 -20.28 -22.44 -23.87
N LEU A 101 -19.95 -21.66 -24.90
CA LEU A 101 -20.66 -21.72 -26.17
C LEU A 101 -20.54 -23.13 -26.74
N GLN A 102 -21.63 -23.61 -27.34
CA GLN A 102 -21.59 -24.78 -28.19
C GLN A 102 -22.25 -24.43 -29.52
N VAL A 103 -21.71 -25.04 -30.56
CA VAL A 103 -22.16 -24.86 -31.93
C VAL A 103 -22.60 -26.21 -32.46
N GLN A 104 -23.80 -26.24 -33.04
CA GLN A 104 -24.30 -27.43 -33.71
C GLN A 104 -25.06 -27.05 -34.98
N ASP A 105 -24.93 -27.92 -35.98
CA ASP A 105 -25.83 -27.98 -37.13
C ASP A 105 -27.20 -28.55 -36.70
N ASN A 106 -28.30 -27.97 -37.19
CA ASN A 106 -29.69 -28.35 -36.87
C ASN A 106 -30.06 -29.82 -37.17
N THR A 107 -29.19 -30.59 -37.82
CA THR A 107 -29.38 -32.02 -38.14
C THR A 107 -29.35 -33.00 -36.95
N LEU A 108 -29.29 -32.54 -35.69
CA LEU A 108 -29.35 -33.35 -34.45
C LEU A 108 -28.30 -34.49 -34.33
N LEU A 109 -27.29 -34.54 -35.21
CA LEU A 109 -26.23 -35.54 -35.16
C LEU A 109 -25.14 -35.13 -34.15
N PRO A 110 -24.72 -36.01 -33.21
CA PRO A 110 -23.70 -35.70 -32.19
C PRO A 110 -22.31 -35.38 -32.76
N SER A 111 -22.01 -35.82 -33.98
CA SER A 111 -20.69 -35.64 -34.62
C SER A 111 -20.38 -34.20 -35.02
N ASN A 112 -21.38 -33.32 -35.06
CA ASN A 112 -21.25 -31.93 -35.50
C ASN A 112 -21.25 -30.93 -34.32
N LEU A 113 -21.31 -31.41 -33.08
CA LEU A 113 -21.26 -30.57 -31.89
C LEU A 113 -19.81 -30.12 -31.61
N LYS A 114 -19.59 -28.81 -31.53
CA LYS A 114 -18.36 -28.21 -31.01
C LYS A 114 -18.65 -27.60 -29.64
N THR A 115 -17.89 -28.01 -28.62
CA THR A 115 -18.01 -27.50 -27.24
C THR A 115 -16.82 -26.63 -26.88
N ASP A 116 -16.87 -26.04 -25.68
CA ASP A 116 -15.79 -25.26 -25.09
C ASP A 116 -15.39 -24.02 -25.91
N ILE A 117 -16.36 -23.47 -26.68
CA ILE A 117 -16.15 -22.28 -27.49
C ILE A 117 -16.19 -21.04 -26.58
N ALA A 118 -15.19 -20.17 -26.75
CA ALA A 118 -15.06 -18.92 -26.01
C ALA A 118 -15.80 -17.77 -26.71
N PHE A 119 -15.69 -17.66 -28.03
CA PHE A 119 -16.47 -16.72 -28.84
C PHE A 119 -16.69 -17.19 -30.28
N ILE A 120 -17.71 -16.63 -30.93
CA ILE A 120 -18.09 -16.86 -32.33
C ILE A 120 -18.36 -15.51 -33.02
N LEU A 121 -17.88 -15.37 -34.25
CA LEU A 121 -18.21 -14.29 -35.17
C LEU A 121 -18.95 -14.85 -36.38
N ILE A 122 -20.05 -14.20 -36.77
CA ILE A 122 -20.88 -14.62 -37.91
C ILE A 122 -21.22 -13.41 -38.78
N ALA A 123 -20.94 -13.49 -40.08
CA ALA A 123 -21.42 -12.52 -41.06
C ALA A 123 -22.52 -13.12 -41.94
N ASP A 124 -23.67 -12.45 -41.95
CA ASP A 124 -24.91 -12.85 -42.62
C ASP A 124 -24.94 -12.48 -44.12
N GLY A 125 -23.81 -12.49 -44.83
CA GLY A 125 -23.74 -12.37 -46.29
C GLY A 125 -24.74 -11.44 -47.03
N GLU A 126 -25.16 -11.87 -48.23
CA GLU A 126 -26.21 -11.25 -49.04
C GLU A 126 -27.60 -11.69 -48.55
N ASN A 127 -27.80 -12.96 -48.22
CA ASN A 127 -29.02 -13.51 -47.61
C ASN A 127 -28.89 -13.53 -46.07
N ARG A 128 -29.94 -13.28 -45.29
CA ARG A 128 -29.84 -13.28 -43.81
C ARG A 128 -29.99 -14.70 -43.25
N CYS A 129 -29.23 -15.63 -43.80
CA CYS A 129 -29.48 -17.06 -43.69
C CYS A 129 -28.17 -17.78 -43.35
N ASN A 130 -27.83 -17.94 -42.07
CA ASN A 130 -26.66 -18.71 -41.66
C ASN A 130 -26.88 -20.21 -41.87
N GLN A 131 -26.52 -20.69 -43.06
CA GLN A 131 -26.80 -22.05 -43.52
C GLN A 131 -25.53 -22.91 -43.53
N THR A 132 -25.70 -24.19 -43.17
CA THR A 132 -24.67 -25.23 -43.33
C THR A 132 -24.81 -26.02 -44.63
N GLY A 133 -25.86 -25.74 -45.42
CA GLY A 133 -26.02 -26.21 -46.80
C GLY A 133 -27.10 -25.51 -47.61
N ASP A 134 -27.43 -26.08 -48.78
CA ASP A 134 -28.27 -25.41 -49.80
C ASP A 134 -29.78 -25.43 -49.44
N ASN A 135 -30.14 -25.89 -48.23
CA ASN A 135 -31.52 -25.99 -47.75
C ASN A 135 -31.77 -25.07 -46.55
N ILE A 136 -33.00 -24.53 -46.45
CA ILE A 136 -33.42 -23.64 -45.34
C ILE A 136 -33.53 -24.32 -43.97
N GLU A 137 -33.53 -25.66 -43.92
CA GLU A 137 -33.62 -26.45 -42.67
C GLU A 137 -32.24 -26.73 -42.04
N GLU A 138 -31.15 -26.46 -42.76
CA GLU A 138 -29.76 -26.68 -42.34
C GLU A 138 -29.19 -25.41 -41.67
N THR A 139 -29.79 -25.03 -40.54
CA THR A 139 -29.44 -23.81 -39.79
C THR A 139 -28.38 -24.04 -38.72
N PHE A 140 -27.65 -22.99 -38.37
CA PHE A 140 -26.64 -22.98 -37.31
C PHE A 140 -27.25 -22.61 -35.94
N ILE A 141 -27.00 -23.42 -34.90
CA ILE A 141 -27.51 -23.21 -33.53
C ILE A 141 -26.36 -22.90 -32.57
N VAL A 142 -26.54 -21.86 -31.73
CA VAL A 142 -25.66 -21.51 -30.62
C VAL A 142 -26.40 -21.76 -29.29
N SER A 143 -26.00 -22.80 -28.54
CA SER A 143 -26.85 -23.40 -27.51
C SER A 143 -26.74 -22.81 -26.10
N ASN A 144 -25.73 -21.98 -25.79
CA ASN A 144 -25.61 -21.36 -24.46
C ASN A 144 -26.47 -20.09 -24.27
N GLN A 145 -27.15 -19.63 -25.34
CA GLN A 145 -28.07 -18.49 -25.35
C GLN A 145 -29.46 -18.87 -25.93
N TYR A 146 -29.67 -20.14 -26.28
CA TYR A 146 -30.86 -20.66 -26.98
C TYR A 146 -31.35 -19.78 -28.15
N GLU A 147 -30.45 -19.05 -28.82
CA GLU A 147 -30.78 -18.32 -30.04
C GLU A 147 -30.61 -19.24 -31.24
N SER A 148 -31.73 -19.66 -31.83
CA SER A 148 -31.75 -20.21 -33.18
C SER A 148 -31.56 -19.06 -34.15
N ILE A 149 -30.45 -19.02 -34.89
CA ILE A 149 -30.27 -18.03 -35.95
C ILE A 149 -31.07 -18.52 -37.16
N ASN A 150 -32.35 -18.12 -37.20
CA ASN A 150 -33.26 -18.53 -38.25
C ASN A 150 -33.03 -17.73 -39.53
N CYS A 151 -33.17 -18.41 -40.67
CA CYS A 151 -33.27 -17.79 -41.99
C CYS A 151 -34.42 -16.77 -42.04
N LEU A 152 -34.10 -15.47 -42.07
CA LEU A 152 -35.12 -14.40 -42.00
C LEU A 152 -35.80 -14.08 -43.35
N ASP A 153 -35.21 -14.46 -44.48
CA ASP A 153 -35.70 -14.14 -45.83
C ASP A 153 -36.32 -15.33 -46.58
N GLY A 154 -36.21 -16.55 -46.05
CA GLY A 154 -36.84 -17.75 -46.60
C GLY A 154 -36.27 -18.21 -47.96
N THR A 155 -35.12 -17.68 -48.38
CA THR A 155 -34.48 -18.01 -49.66
C THR A 155 -33.11 -18.64 -49.44
N ALA A 156 -32.97 -19.92 -49.79
CA ALA A 156 -31.67 -20.58 -49.81
C ALA A 156 -30.79 -20.03 -50.96
N GLY A 157 -29.54 -19.72 -50.64
CA GLY A 157 -28.55 -19.14 -51.57
C GLY A 157 -27.24 -19.95 -51.61
N GLN A 158 -26.27 -19.49 -52.42
CA GLN A 158 -24.92 -20.04 -52.38
C GLN A 158 -24.21 -19.57 -51.11
N TYR A 159 -23.39 -20.44 -50.47
CA TYR A 159 -22.60 -20.09 -49.28
C TYR A 159 -21.85 -18.76 -49.41
N ASP A 160 -22.37 -17.74 -48.74
CA ASP A 160 -21.83 -16.40 -48.65
C ASP A 160 -21.56 -15.95 -47.21
N ASP A 161 -22.07 -16.72 -46.23
CA ASP A 161 -21.78 -16.53 -44.81
C ASP A 161 -20.38 -16.99 -44.43
N ILE A 162 -19.84 -16.34 -43.40
CA ILE A 162 -18.53 -16.68 -42.84
C ILE A 162 -18.66 -16.77 -41.32
N VAL A 163 -18.31 -17.94 -40.80
CA VAL A 163 -18.24 -18.22 -39.37
C VAL A 163 -16.79 -18.39 -38.94
N ARG A 164 -16.40 -17.72 -37.87
CA ARG A 164 -15.12 -17.93 -37.16
C ARG A 164 -15.41 -18.14 -35.68
N TYR A 165 -14.67 -19.02 -35.04
CA TYR A 165 -14.79 -19.27 -33.60
C TYR A 165 -13.42 -19.58 -32.99
N MET A 166 -13.31 -19.39 -31.68
CA MET A 166 -12.14 -19.75 -30.89
C MET A 166 -12.57 -20.53 -29.67
N ASP A 167 -11.90 -21.66 -29.39
CA ASP A 167 -12.08 -22.43 -28.16
C ASP A 167 -11.32 -21.80 -26.96
N ILE A 168 -11.76 -22.13 -25.75
CA ILE A 168 -11.16 -21.60 -24.53
C ILE A 168 -9.70 -22.04 -24.36
N ASP A 169 -9.35 -23.26 -24.75
CA ASP A 169 -7.99 -23.80 -24.60
C ASP A 169 -7.01 -23.12 -25.56
N GLY A 170 -7.42 -22.87 -26.80
CA GLY A 170 -6.66 -22.10 -27.78
C GLY A 170 -6.49 -20.64 -27.34
N LEU A 171 -7.54 -20.04 -26.80
CA LEU A 171 -7.46 -18.68 -26.25
C LEU A 171 -6.53 -18.60 -25.03
N ARG A 172 -6.61 -19.57 -24.11
CA ARG A 172 -5.71 -19.70 -22.95
C ARG A 172 -4.27 -19.92 -23.38
N LYS A 173 -4.02 -20.75 -24.40
CA LYS A 173 -2.66 -20.98 -24.93
C LYS A 173 -2.05 -19.72 -25.54
N LEU A 174 -2.86 -18.83 -26.10
CA LEU A 174 -2.40 -17.58 -26.68
C LEU A 174 -2.12 -16.52 -25.60
N VAL A 175 -2.88 -16.54 -24.50
CA VAL A 175 -2.98 -15.40 -23.59
C VAL A 175 -2.40 -15.70 -22.21
N CYS A 176 -2.53 -16.92 -21.70
CA CYS A 176 -2.10 -17.28 -20.36
C CYS A 176 -0.64 -17.73 -20.32
N SER A 177 0.04 -17.41 -19.23
CA SER A 177 1.37 -17.94 -18.97
C SER A 177 1.28 -19.35 -18.35
N ALA A 178 2.42 -20.00 -18.11
CA ALA A 178 2.41 -21.25 -17.37
C ALA A 178 1.96 -20.98 -15.92
N PHE A 179 1.08 -21.85 -15.40
CA PHE A 179 0.64 -21.80 -14.01
C PHE A 179 1.85 -21.67 -13.08
N ASN A 180 1.85 -20.64 -12.24
CA ASN A 180 3.00 -20.31 -11.42
C ASN A 180 2.61 -19.80 -10.03
N ILE A 181 3.53 -20.00 -9.09
CA ILE A 181 3.43 -19.44 -7.74
C ILE A 181 4.02 -18.02 -7.79
N SER A 182 3.17 -17.02 -7.56
CA SER A 182 3.53 -15.61 -7.62
C SER A 182 4.29 -15.13 -6.39
N THR A 183 4.14 -15.82 -5.25
CA THR A 183 4.89 -15.56 -4.01
C THR A 183 6.40 -15.59 -4.25
N TYR A 184 7.11 -14.49 -4.04
CA TYR A 184 8.56 -14.40 -4.27
C TYR A 184 9.36 -14.26 -2.97
N ILE A 185 8.83 -13.54 -2.00
CA ILE A 185 9.46 -13.31 -0.69
C ILE A 185 8.45 -13.63 0.39
N LEU A 186 8.91 -14.34 1.42
CA LEU A 186 8.18 -14.51 2.66
C LEU A 186 8.67 -13.47 3.68
N PRO A 187 7.77 -12.86 4.46
CA PRO A 187 8.18 -12.03 5.60
C PRO A 187 9.09 -12.80 6.54
N THR A 188 10.01 -12.11 7.20
CA THR A 188 10.78 -12.69 8.30
C THR A 188 9.88 -12.95 9.50
N GLY A 189 10.10 -14.05 10.21
CA GLY A 189 9.43 -14.33 11.48
C GLY A 189 10.37 -14.19 12.66
N THR A 190 9.82 -14.28 13.87
CA THR A 190 10.56 -14.25 15.13
C THR A 190 10.17 -15.49 15.93
N GLN A 191 11.16 -16.14 16.54
CA GLN A 191 10.94 -17.32 17.37
C GLN A 191 9.93 -17.01 18.49
N TRP A 192 8.99 -17.92 18.73
CA TRP A 192 7.87 -17.82 19.67
C TRP A 192 6.85 -16.70 19.45
N GLU A 193 6.94 -15.93 18.37
CA GLU A 193 5.91 -14.98 17.95
C GLU A 193 5.02 -15.58 16.86
N TYR A 194 3.74 -15.21 16.82
CA TYR A 194 2.84 -15.73 15.79
C TYR A 194 3.24 -15.22 14.40
N TYR A 195 3.42 -16.14 13.47
CA TYR A 195 3.78 -15.88 12.08
C TYR A 195 2.62 -16.21 11.16
N THR A 196 2.42 -15.39 10.12
CA THR A 196 1.51 -15.69 9.02
C THR A 196 2.01 -15.08 7.71
N ALA A 197 1.98 -15.86 6.64
CA ALA A 197 2.30 -15.40 5.30
C ALA A 197 1.40 -16.07 4.27
N ASN A 198 0.81 -15.28 3.37
CA ASN A 198 -0.07 -15.76 2.32
C ASN A 198 0.73 -16.21 1.09
N LEU A 199 0.34 -17.34 0.52
CA LEU A 199 0.82 -17.89 -0.73
C LEU A 199 -0.12 -17.50 -1.87
N GLY A 200 0.41 -16.77 -2.84
CA GLY A 200 -0.25 -16.45 -4.10
C GLY A 200 0.21 -17.36 -5.25
N ALA A 201 -0.72 -17.66 -6.15
CA ALA A 201 -0.50 -18.27 -7.45
C ALA A 201 -1.29 -17.52 -8.54
N SER A 202 -0.87 -17.65 -9.78
CA SER A 202 -1.45 -16.99 -10.96
C SER A 202 -1.41 -17.89 -12.18
N ASP A 203 -2.27 -17.60 -13.15
CA ASP A 203 -2.39 -18.33 -14.42
C ASP A 203 -2.77 -19.82 -14.24
N GLY A 204 -3.63 -20.11 -13.26
CA GLY A 204 -4.26 -21.42 -13.05
C GLY A 204 -5.65 -21.26 -12.45
N VAL A 205 -6.49 -22.30 -12.54
CA VAL A 205 -7.91 -22.20 -12.17
C VAL A 205 -8.11 -22.38 -10.68
N ALA A 206 -8.74 -21.40 -10.01
CA ALA A 206 -9.09 -21.50 -8.59
C ALA A 206 -10.18 -22.57 -8.31
N PRO A 207 -10.25 -23.18 -7.10
CA PRO A 207 -9.39 -22.95 -5.93
C PRO A 207 -8.02 -23.65 -6.03
N TYR A 208 -7.04 -23.12 -5.30
CA TYR A 208 -5.69 -23.70 -5.22
C TYR A 208 -5.51 -24.53 -3.95
N VAL A 209 -4.95 -25.73 -4.11
CA VAL A 209 -4.54 -26.59 -3.00
C VAL A 209 -3.04 -26.47 -2.80
N TRP A 210 -2.64 -26.11 -1.59
CA TRP A 210 -1.24 -25.87 -1.22
C TRP A 210 -0.69 -27.02 -0.38
N SER A 211 0.52 -27.46 -0.71
CA SER A 211 1.25 -28.48 0.03
C SER A 211 2.77 -28.25 -0.05
N LEU A 212 3.53 -29.05 0.70
CA LEU A 212 4.98 -29.11 0.58
C LEU A 212 5.37 -30.21 -0.40
N ASP A 213 6.44 -29.98 -1.16
CA ASP A 213 6.99 -31.03 -2.02
C ASP A 213 7.57 -32.18 -1.17
N GLY A 214 7.59 -33.38 -1.74
CA GLY A 214 8.12 -34.56 -1.05
C GLY A 214 9.56 -34.33 -0.58
N GLY A 215 9.80 -34.45 0.73
CA GLY A 215 11.11 -34.22 1.35
C GLY A 215 11.38 -32.77 1.79
N SER A 216 10.48 -31.82 1.52
CA SER A 216 10.52 -30.49 2.13
C SER A 216 9.82 -30.49 3.49
N SER A 217 10.32 -29.69 4.43
CA SER A 217 9.71 -29.45 5.73
C SER A 217 9.71 -27.97 6.08
N LEU A 218 8.67 -27.52 6.76
CA LEU A 218 8.64 -26.20 7.39
C LEU A 218 9.40 -26.24 8.73
N PRO A 219 9.87 -25.09 9.23
CA PRO A 219 10.38 -24.96 10.59
C PRO A 219 9.36 -25.47 11.62
N MET A 220 9.84 -26.04 12.72
CA MET A 220 8.98 -26.53 13.80
C MET A 220 8.05 -25.42 14.30
N GLY A 221 6.76 -25.74 14.43
CA GLY A 221 5.72 -24.79 14.84
C GLY A 221 5.03 -24.05 13.68
N LEU A 222 5.47 -24.23 12.43
CA LEU A 222 4.81 -23.69 11.24
C LEU A 222 4.13 -24.79 10.40
N SER A 223 3.00 -24.45 9.78
CA SER A 223 2.24 -25.34 8.91
C SER A 223 1.57 -24.58 7.76
N ILE A 224 1.16 -25.29 6.71
CA ILE A 224 0.30 -24.72 5.65
C ILE A 224 -1.15 -24.94 6.05
N THR A 225 -1.92 -23.85 6.19
CA THR A 225 -3.35 -23.86 6.45
C THR A 225 -4.06 -23.03 5.38
N GLY A 226 -4.79 -23.69 4.47
CA GLY A 226 -5.36 -23.03 3.30
C GLY A 226 -4.26 -22.48 2.39
N SER A 227 -4.28 -21.18 2.11
CA SER A 227 -3.21 -20.48 1.37
C SER A 227 -2.15 -19.85 2.27
N ASN A 228 -2.17 -20.07 3.58
CA ASN A 228 -1.24 -19.41 4.51
C ASN A 228 -0.23 -20.39 5.10
N ILE A 229 1.04 -19.98 5.15
CA ILE A 229 2.01 -20.55 6.09
C ILE A 229 1.80 -19.82 7.41
N SER A 230 1.43 -20.55 8.46
CA SER A 230 1.10 -19.95 9.75
C SER A 230 1.48 -20.83 10.93
N GLY A 231 1.61 -20.20 12.10
CA GLY A 231 1.92 -20.86 13.37
C GLY A 231 2.91 -20.05 14.19
N THR A 232 3.46 -20.67 15.24
CA THR A 232 4.44 -20.05 16.13
C THR A 232 5.74 -20.83 16.03
N PRO A 233 6.79 -20.28 15.38
CA PRO A 233 8.02 -21.02 15.14
C PRO A 233 8.79 -21.25 16.45
N GLU A 234 9.20 -22.49 16.68
CA GLU A 234 9.96 -22.89 17.88
C GLU A 234 11.47 -22.78 17.71
N VAL A 235 11.94 -22.56 16.48
CA VAL A 235 13.36 -22.52 16.10
C VAL A 235 13.65 -21.27 15.27
N HIS A 236 14.82 -20.68 15.47
CA HIS A 236 15.33 -19.58 14.63
C HIS A 236 16.30 -20.12 13.57
N GLY A 237 16.53 -19.35 12.51
CA GLY A 237 17.41 -19.71 11.40
C GLY A 237 16.80 -19.44 10.03
N SER A 238 17.52 -19.80 8.97
CA SER A 238 17.05 -19.69 7.59
C SER A 238 16.70 -21.08 7.05
N TYR A 239 15.49 -21.24 6.54
CA TYR A 239 14.97 -22.53 6.07
C TYR A 239 14.49 -22.40 4.63
N ASN A 240 14.98 -23.29 3.77
CA ASN A 240 14.55 -23.41 2.39
C ASN A 240 13.61 -24.61 2.25
N PHE A 241 12.50 -24.42 1.57
CA PHE A 241 11.51 -25.47 1.33
C PHE A 241 10.81 -25.21 0.00
N THR A 242 10.34 -26.28 -0.64
CA THR A 242 9.59 -26.17 -1.88
C THR A 242 8.09 -26.31 -1.58
N VAL A 243 7.33 -25.28 -1.96
CA VAL A 243 5.86 -25.33 -1.92
C VAL A 243 5.32 -25.78 -3.28
N VAL A 244 4.18 -26.47 -3.23
CA VAL A 244 3.45 -26.98 -4.38
C VAL A 244 2.05 -26.37 -4.35
N ALA A 245 1.66 -25.76 -5.46
CA ALA A 245 0.28 -25.34 -5.71
C ALA A 245 -0.31 -26.27 -6.77
N THR A 246 -1.53 -26.77 -6.52
CA THR A 246 -2.33 -27.51 -7.51
C THR A 246 -3.62 -26.74 -7.77
N ASP A 247 -3.91 -26.46 -9.03
CA ASP A 247 -5.14 -25.77 -9.44
C ASP A 247 -6.32 -26.75 -9.58
N ALA A 248 -7.52 -26.23 -9.80
CA ALA A 248 -8.74 -27.04 -9.92
C ALA A 248 -8.78 -27.94 -11.17
N GLU A 249 -7.94 -27.66 -12.18
CA GLU A 249 -7.80 -28.47 -13.39
C GLU A 249 -6.65 -29.48 -13.28
N GLY A 250 -5.96 -29.55 -12.13
CA GLY A 250 -4.86 -30.47 -11.87
C GLY A 250 -3.49 -29.98 -12.39
N LYS A 251 -3.37 -28.72 -12.80
CA LYS A 251 -2.07 -28.12 -13.11
C LYS A 251 -1.28 -27.92 -11.83
N VAL A 252 0.02 -28.20 -11.89
CA VAL A 252 0.92 -28.15 -10.73
C VAL A 252 2.01 -27.11 -10.96
N ALA A 253 2.20 -26.23 -10.00
CA ALA A 253 3.33 -25.31 -9.92
C ALA A 253 4.16 -25.63 -8.67
N LYS A 254 5.49 -25.57 -8.80
CA LYS A 254 6.43 -25.73 -7.68
C LYS A 254 7.31 -24.50 -7.56
N LYS A 255 7.62 -24.08 -6.34
CA LYS A 255 8.55 -22.97 -6.10
C LYS A 255 9.32 -23.17 -4.81
N ASN A 256 10.64 -23.00 -4.88
CA ASN A 256 11.48 -22.95 -3.69
C ASN A 256 11.34 -21.57 -3.05
N LEU A 257 10.97 -21.56 -1.77
CA LEU A 257 10.86 -20.37 -0.93
C LEU A 257 11.85 -20.47 0.22
N ASN A 258 12.18 -19.31 0.78
CA ASN A 258 13.00 -19.19 1.98
C ASN A 258 12.22 -18.43 3.04
N ILE A 259 12.26 -18.92 4.28
CA ILE A 259 11.86 -18.17 5.46
C ILE A 259 13.07 -17.95 6.36
N THR A 260 13.21 -16.73 6.86
CA THR A 260 14.22 -16.39 7.87
C THR A 260 13.52 -16.06 9.17
N LEU A 261 13.92 -16.76 10.23
CA LEU A 261 13.37 -16.66 11.57
C LEU A 261 14.45 -16.10 12.50
N SER A 262 14.18 -14.95 13.11
CA SER A 262 15.06 -14.29 14.06
C SER A 262 14.96 -14.94 15.45
N SER A 263 16.08 -14.97 16.18
CA SER A 263 16.07 -15.38 17.59
C SER A 263 15.41 -14.31 18.45
N ASN A 264 14.66 -14.73 19.45
CA ASN A 264 13.98 -13.86 20.41
C ASN A 264 14.52 -14.16 21.81
N LEU A 265 15.66 -13.54 22.14
CA LEU A 265 16.29 -13.69 23.45
C LEU A 265 15.57 -12.84 24.50
N PRO A 266 15.48 -13.28 25.77
CA PRO A 266 14.98 -12.41 26.82
C PRO A 266 15.92 -11.22 27.01
N ARG A 267 15.37 -10.05 27.25
CA ARG A 267 16.11 -8.79 27.43
C ARG A 267 15.53 -7.99 28.58
N ILE A 268 16.40 -7.45 29.43
CA ILE A 268 16.01 -6.64 30.58
C ILE A 268 15.77 -5.20 30.13
N VAL A 269 14.52 -4.74 30.22
CA VAL A 269 14.09 -3.39 29.80
C VAL A 269 14.07 -2.37 30.93
N THR A 270 14.25 -2.80 32.19
CA THR A 270 14.49 -1.86 33.30
C THR A 270 15.78 -1.08 33.06
N ASP A 271 15.67 0.21 32.74
CA ASP A 271 16.83 1.08 32.48
C ASP A 271 17.29 1.84 33.72
N TYR A 272 16.38 2.16 34.62
CA TYR A 272 16.67 2.85 35.87
C TYR A 272 15.81 2.31 37.01
N LEU A 273 16.33 2.48 38.23
CA LEU A 273 15.64 2.18 39.47
C LEU A 273 15.55 3.48 40.28
N ALA A 274 14.45 3.65 41.02
CA ALA A 274 14.29 4.80 41.90
C ALA A 274 15.42 4.86 42.94
N PHE A 275 15.73 6.06 43.43
CA PHE A 275 16.58 6.16 44.62
C PHE A 275 15.79 5.75 45.86
N GLY A 276 16.47 5.23 46.87
CA GLY A 276 15.92 5.00 48.21
C GLY A 276 16.30 6.11 49.19
N ILE A 277 15.58 6.18 50.30
CA ILE A 277 15.94 7.03 51.45
C ILE A 277 16.23 6.09 52.61
N LYS A 278 17.34 6.33 53.31
CA LYS A 278 17.74 5.53 54.48
C LYS A 278 16.60 5.44 55.49
N ASN A 279 16.36 4.24 56.01
CA ASN A 279 15.31 3.90 56.96
C ASN A 279 13.88 4.21 56.48
N VAL A 280 13.66 4.35 55.17
CA VAL A 280 12.33 4.49 54.57
C VAL A 280 12.08 3.30 53.65
N ASN A 281 10.88 2.72 53.65
CA ASN A 281 10.56 1.63 52.75
C ASN A 281 10.85 2.04 51.30
N TYR A 282 11.62 1.23 50.62
CA TYR A 282 11.92 1.42 49.21
C TYR A 282 10.63 1.24 48.39
N PRO A 283 10.36 2.08 47.39
CA PRO A 283 9.19 1.89 46.54
C PRO A 283 9.31 0.53 45.85
N ASN A 284 8.33 -0.36 46.08
CA ASN A 284 8.30 -1.68 45.48
C ASN A 284 8.45 -1.56 43.96
N THR A 285 9.64 -1.83 43.45
CA THR A 285 9.99 -1.62 42.04
C THR A 285 10.13 -2.97 41.38
N ALA A 286 9.32 -3.22 40.36
CA ALA A 286 9.42 -4.43 39.55
C ALA A 286 10.51 -4.26 38.48
N LEU A 287 11.37 -5.26 38.37
CA LEU A 287 12.18 -5.50 37.19
C LEU A 287 11.27 -5.97 36.05
N SER A 288 11.62 -5.55 34.83
CA SER A 288 10.87 -5.86 33.62
C SER A 288 11.81 -6.37 32.54
N ALA A 289 11.32 -7.34 31.78
CA ALA A 289 11.99 -7.93 30.64
C ALA A 289 11.00 -8.13 29.49
N ASP A 290 11.52 -8.12 28.27
CA ASP A 290 10.83 -8.47 27.03
C ASP A 290 11.55 -9.63 26.32
N GLY A 291 10.93 -10.15 25.26
CA GLY A 291 11.45 -11.25 24.47
C GLY A 291 11.56 -12.60 25.19
N GLY A 292 12.25 -13.57 24.61
CA GLY A 292 12.31 -14.92 25.17
C GLY A 292 11.01 -15.71 24.95
N LYS A 293 11.02 -16.97 25.41
CA LYS A 293 9.87 -17.85 25.33
C LYS A 293 8.76 -17.41 26.31
N PRO A 294 7.51 -17.20 25.84
CA PRO A 294 6.37 -16.90 26.70
C PRO A 294 6.18 -17.94 27.81
N GLY A 295 5.70 -17.49 28.98
CA GLY A 295 5.46 -18.36 30.14
C GLY A 295 6.10 -17.88 31.46
N GLY A 296 6.70 -16.69 31.45
CA GLY A 296 7.23 -16.03 32.64
C GLY A 296 8.75 -15.92 32.66
N TYR A 297 9.24 -15.12 33.60
CA TYR A 297 10.67 -14.87 33.78
C TYR A 297 11.11 -15.21 35.20
N THR A 298 12.28 -15.83 35.33
CA THR A 298 12.96 -16.02 36.61
C THR A 298 14.09 -15.01 36.75
N TRP A 299 14.09 -14.26 37.85
CA TRP A 299 15.08 -13.22 38.13
C TRP A 299 16.05 -13.67 39.21
N ASN A 300 17.33 -13.39 39.02
CA ASN A 300 18.36 -13.70 40.02
C ASN A 300 19.37 -12.56 40.14
N LEU A 301 19.92 -12.39 41.34
CA LEU A 301 21.09 -11.55 41.57
C LEU A 301 22.35 -12.35 41.22
N VAL A 302 23.11 -11.89 40.22
CA VAL A 302 24.30 -12.60 39.70
C VAL A 302 25.57 -12.12 40.39
N SER A 303 25.72 -10.80 40.58
CA SER A 303 26.90 -10.20 41.19
C SER A 303 26.61 -8.83 41.80
N GLY A 304 27.49 -8.37 42.69
CA GLY A 304 27.27 -7.19 43.51
C GLY A 304 26.36 -7.47 44.70
N ALA A 305 25.84 -6.42 45.31
CA ALA A 305 24.89 -6.53 46.41
C ALA A 305 23.83 -5.44 46.28
N LEU A 306 22.58 -5.78 46.61
CA LEU A 306 21.56 -4.77 46.85
C LEU A 306 21.96 -3.92 48.08
N PRO A 307 21.46 -2.67 48.19
CA PRO A 307 21.61 -1.89 49.41
C PRO A 307 21.19 -2.72 50.65
N PRO A 308 21.95 -2.69 51.77
CA PRO A 308 21.62 -3.44 52.97
C PRO A 308 20.18 -3.16 53.43
N GLY A 309 19.38 -4.21 53.62
CA GLY A 309 17.96 -4.13 53.97
C GLY A 309 16.99 -4.19 52.79
N LEU A 310 17.48 -4.22 51.55
CA LEU A 310 16.70 -4.55 50.36
C LEU A 310 16.90 -6.01 49.92
N LEU A 311 15.85 -6.60 49.34
CA LEU A 311 15.81 -7.96 48.83
C LEU A 311 15.23 -7.96 47.41
N LEU A 312 15.65 -8.94 46.60
CA LEU A 312 15.02 -9.31 45.34
C LEU A 312 14.21 -10.59 45.58
N LEU A 313 12.89 -10.51 45.37
CA LEU A 313 11.99 -11.67 45.37
C LEU A 313 11.18 -11.65 44.09
N ASP A 314 11.28 -12.71 43.30
CA ASP A 314 10.78 -12.73 41.92
C ASP A 314 11.30 -11.50 41.16
N GLN A 315 10.42 -10.73 40.54
CA GLN A 315 10.79 -9.49 39.87
C GLN A 315 10.87 -8.25 40.79
N TRP A 316 10.54 -8.36 42.08
CA TRP A 316 10.36 -7.20 42.95
C TRP A 316 11.59 -6.92 43.81
N ILE A 317 12.04 -5.65 43.78
CA ILE A 317 12.99 -5.11 44.76
C ILE A 317 12.21 -4.33 45.81
N TYR A 318 12.35 -4.74 47.07
CA TYR A 318 11.63 -4.17 48.20
C TYR A 318 12.43 -4.30 49.51
N GLY A 319 11.97 -3.61 50.55
CA GLY A 319 12.59 -3.61 51.87
C GLY A 319 12.88 -2.20 52.38
N GLN A 320 13.70 -2.09 53.42
CA GLN A 320 14.06 -0.82 54.06
C GLN A 320 15.58 -0.68 54.07
N PRO A 321 16.17 0.23 53.27
CA PRO A 321 17.61 0.36 53.16
C PRO A 321 18.18 1.03 54.42
N THR A 322 19.24 0.46 54.99
CA THR A 322 19.80 0.94 56.28
C THR A 322 21.06 1.80 56.14
N THR A 323 21.69 1.77 54.97
CA THR A 323 23.00 2.38 54.73
C THR A 323 22.97 3.26 53.48
N GLU A 324 23.46 4.49 53.61
CA GLU A 324 23.62 5.45 52.51
C GLU A 324 24.71 5.01 51.53
N GLY A 325 24.56 5.39 50.27
CA GLY A 325 25.54 5.12 49.22
C GLY A 325 24.90 4.66 47.91
N THR A 326 25.73 4.51 46.88
CA THR A 326 25.30 4.00 45.57
C THR A 326 25.75 2.56 45.44
N TYR A 327 24.78 1.67 45.20
CA TYR A 327 25.00 0.23 45.08
C TYR A 327 24.78 -0.19 43.64
N SER A 328 25.82 -0.73 43.01
CA SER A 328 25.76 -1.30 41.66
C SER A 328 25.72 -2.82 41.75
N PHE A 329 24.81 -3.44 41.02
CA PHE A 329 24.59 -4.88 41.03
C PHE A 329 24.11 -5.39 39.68
N THR A 330 24.35 -6.66 39.39
CA THR A 330 23.95 -7.29 38.14
C THR A 330 22.86 -8.32 38.39
N VAL A 331 21.74 -8.18 37.69
CA VAL A 331 20.65 -9.15 37.68
C VAL A 331 20.67 -9.96 36.39
N SER A 332 20.19 -11.21 36.46
CA SER A 332 19.85 -12.01 35.30
C SER A 332 18.35 -12.20 35.19
N VAL A 333 17.88 -12.32 33.96
CA VAL A 333 16.56 -12.81 33.63
C VAL A 333 16.69 -14.08 32.81
N THR A 334 15.94 -15.12 33.18
CA THR A 334 15.90 -16.41 32.49
C THR A 334 14.47 -16.70 32.07
N ASP A 335 14.26 -17.04 30.79
CA ASP A 335 12.94 -17.42 30.26
C ASP A 335 12.63 -18.92 30.47
N THR A 336 11.44 -19.36 30.06
CA THR A 336 11.02 -20.76 30.18
C THR A 336 11.73 -21.72 29.21
N ALA A 337 12.51 -21.20 28.25
CA ALA A 337 13.39 -21.98 27.39
C ALA A 337 14.83 -22.06 27.93
N MET A 338 15.06 -21.59 29.16
CA MET A 338 16.37 -21.54 29.82
C MET A 338 17.37 -20.58 29.15
N GLN A 339 16.89 -19.66 28.32
CA GLN A 339 17.72 -18.60 27.75
C GLN A 339 17.92 -17.51 28.81
N THR A 340 19.13 -17.00 28.95
CA THR A 340 19.49 -16.07 30.02
C THR A 340 20.20 -14.83 29.49
N THR A 341 19.81 -13.66 29.99
CA THR A 341 20.47 -12.36 29.76
C THR A 341 20.75 -11.69 31.09
N THR A 342 21.81 -10.87 31.15
CA THR A 342 22.17 -10.08 32.34
C THR A 342 22.13 -8.58 32.06
N LYS A 343 21.91 -7.77 33.11
CA LYS A 343 22.03 -6.31 33.05
C LYS A 343 22.51 -5.77 34.40
N THR A 344 23.43 -4.83 34.35
CA THR A 344 23.89 -4.08 35.53
C THR A 344 22.95 -2.91 35.79
N LEU A 345 22.48 -2.79 37.03
CA LEU A 345 21.62 -1.74 37.52
C LEU A 345 22.25 -1.09 38.76
N SER A 346 21.74 0.06 39.16
CA SER A 346 22.19 0.73 40.38
C SER A 346 21.05 1.39 41.13
N ILE A 347 21.16 1.41 42.46
CA ILE A 347 20.26 2.14 43.37
C ILE A 347 21.12 3.07 44.24
N ALA A 348 20.73 4.34 44.31
CA ALA A 348 21.30 5.29 45.25
C ALA A 348 20.44 5.37 46.52
N ILE A 349 21.04 5.30 47.69
CA ILE A 349 20.39 5.51 48.99
C ILE A 349 20.83 6.85 49.56
N ASN A 350 19.87 7.77 49.65
CA ASN A 350 20.05 9.12 50.14
C ASN A 350 19.82 9.21 51.67
N PRO A 351 20.44 10.18 52.35
CA PRO A 351 20.19 10.41 53.77
C PRO A 351 18.74 10.82 54.02
N GLN A 352 18.21 10.45 55.19
CA GLN A 352 16.93 10.94 55.66
C GLN A 352 17.08 12.41 56.08
N SER A 353 16.41 13.32 55.37
CA SER A 353 16.44 14.76 55.71
C SER A 353 15.87 14.99 57.11
N THR A 354 16.68 15.51 58.02
CA THR A 354 16.27 15.93 59.36
C THR A 354 16.07 17.44 59.38
N GLY A 355 14.91 17.90 58.91
CA GLY A 355 14.49 19.30 58.97
C GLY A 355 13.42 19.50 60.04
N GLY A 356 13.71 20.33 61.05
CA GLY A 356 12.79 20.65 62.13
C GLY A 356 11.70 21.66 61.76
N GLY A 357 10.53 21.50 62.41
CA GLY A 357 9.64 22.55 62.88
C GLY A 357 9.03 23.52 61.86
N GLY A 358 7.79 23.24 61.46
CA GLY A 358 6.89 24.21 60.83
C GLY A 358 5.82 23.48 60.02
N GLY A 359 4.58 23.47 60.51
CA GLY A 359 3.51 22.63 59.98
C GLY A 359 3.13 22.96 58.55
N GLU A 360 3.21 21.96 57.68
CA GLU A 360 2.33 21.75 56.54
C GLU A 360 1.95 20.25 56.56
N ASP A 361 0.74 19.97 56.08
CA ASP A 361 -0.06 18.75 56.27
C ASP A 361 0.70 17.42 56.15
N PRO A 362 0.22 16.34 56.82
CA PRO A 362 0.77 14.99 56.61
C PRO A 362 0.81 14.66 55.11
N PRO A 363 1.86 13.97 54.62
CA PRO A 363 1.88 13.52 53.24
C PRO A 363 0.60 12.73 52.97
N PRO A 364 -0.06 12.94 51.81
CA PRO A 364 -1.30 12.27 51.51
C PRO A 364 -1.09 10.76 51.67
N PRO A 365 -2.08 10.04 52.22
CA PRO A 365 -2.01 8.59 52.31
C PRO A 365 -1.66 8.01 50.94
N PRO A 366 -0.95 6.85 50.86
CA PRO A 366 -0.81 6.15 49.60
C PRO A 366 -2.19 6.05 48.95
N PRO A 367 -2.30 6.32 47.64
CA PRO A 367 -3.59 6.32 46.97
C PRO A 367 -4.30 4.99 47.25
N PRO A 368 -5.62 5.01 47.51
CA PRO A 368 -6.38 3.78 47.63
C PRO A 368 -6.12 2.89 46.41
N PRO A 369 -6.13 1.54 46.56
CA PRO A 369 -6.23 0.67 45.41
C PRO A 369 -7.42 1.15 44.55
N GLY A 370 -7.16 1.58 43.31
CA GLY A 370 -8.21 2.15 42.46
C GLY A 370 -8.09 3.63 42.10
N VAL A 371 -7.00 4.35 42.44
CA VAL A 371 -6.86 5.79 42.14
C VAL A 371 -5.65 6.08 41.26
N CYS A 372 -5.83 6.88 40.21
CA CYS A 372 -4.73 7.33 39.33
C CYS A 372 -3.68 8.11 40.13
N VAL A 373 -2.41 7.92 39.78
CA VAL A 373 -1.32 8.79 40.23
C VAL A 373 -1.01 9.76 39.09
N PRO A 374 -1.39 11.04 39.19
CA PRO A 374 -1.15 11.98 38.10
C PRO A 374 0.34 12.18 37.82
N GLY A 375 0.68 12.33 36.56
CA GLY A 375 2.07 12.49 36.13
C GLY A 375 2.17 12.93 34.68
N LYS A 376 3.40 12.94 34.17
CA LYS A 376 3.67 13.21 32.77
C LYS A 376 4.82 12.37 32.22
N GLU A 377 4.73 12.05 30.95
CA GLU A 377 5.79 11.40 30.19
C GLU A 377 6.18 12.24 28.97
N ILE A 378 7.47 12.29 28.68
CA ILE A 378 8.06 13.13 27.64
C ILE A 378 8.74 12.22 26.61
N PHE A 379 8.28 12.30 25.35
CA PHE A 379 8.80 11.53 24.24
C PHE A 379 9.59 12.44 23.30
N THR A 380 10.86 12.10 23.10
CA THR A 380 11.77 12.78 22.18
C THR A 380 12.03 11.93 20.96
N TYR A 381 12.66 12.49 19.93
CA TYR A 381 12.92 11.77 18.68
C TYR A 381 13.93 10.62 18.88
N THR A 382 13.49 9.40 18.58
CA THR A 382 14.33 8.18 18.61
C THR A 382 14.58 7.58 17.22
N GLY A 383 13.89 8.07 16.19
CA GLY A 383 13.92 7.47 14.85
C GLY A 383 13.06 6.21 14.69
N THR A 384 12.30 5.82 15.71
CA THR A 384 11.37 4.68 15.70
C THR A 384 10.07 5.03 16.45
N MET A 385 9.03 4.20 16.28
CA MET A 385 7.77 4.36 16.99
C MET A 385 7.99 4.06 18.47
N GLN A 386 7.46 4.93 19.33
CA GLN A 386 7.44 4.77 20.78
C GLN A 386 6.01 4.43 21.22
N TYR A 387 5.86 3.99 22.45
CA TYR A 387 4.58 3.56 22.99
C TYR A 387 4.38 4.17 24.37
N PHE A 388 3.16 4.64 24.63
CA PHE A 388 2.71 5.10 25.93
C PHE A 388 1.63 4.16 26.44
N THR A 389 1.82 3.59 27.63
CA THR A 389 0.79 2.78 28.30
C THR A 389 0.14 3.61 29.38
N VAL A 390 -1.19 3.75 29.33
CA VAL A 390 -1.95 4.49 30.34
C VAL A 390 -1.73 3.81 31.70
N PRO A 391 -1.25 4.54 32.73
CA PRO A 391 -1.13 3.97 34.06
C PRO A 391 -2.49 3.51 34.60
N GLU A 392 -2.49 2.49 35.46
CA GLU A 392 -3.74 1.97 36.04
C GLU A 392 -4.55 3.09 36.71
N TYR A 393 -5.87 3.01 36.56
CA TYR A 393 -6.87 3.92 37.15
C TYR A 393 -6.86 5.36 36.61
N CYS A 394 -5.94 5.72 35.71
CA CYS A 394 -5.97 7.01 35.02
C CYS A 394 -7.04 7.00 33.95
N THR A 395 -7.82 8.08 33.91
CA THR A 395 -9.01 8.19 33.06
C THR A 395 -8.94 9.39 32.12
N LYS A 396 -7.98 10.29 32.34
CA LYS A 396 -7.76 11.45 31.50
C LYS A 396 -6.31 11.53 31.03
N LEU A 397 -6.15 11.87 29.75
CA LEU A 397 -4.86 12.21 29.16
C LEU A 397 -4.89 13.62 28.58
N THR A 398 -3.82 14.38 28.77
CA THR A 398 -3.62 15.67 28.12
C THR A 398 -2.34 15.64 27.29
N PHE A 399 -2.47 15.92 25.99
CA PHE A 399 -1.38 15.89 25.04
C PHE A 399 -0.87 17.30 24.74
N LYS A 400 0.44 17.44 24.62
CA LYS A 400 1.10 18.59 23.99
C LYS A 400 2.09 18.07 22.96
N VAL A 401 1.95 18.49 21.71
CA VAL A 401 2.65 17.90 20.56
C VAL A 401 3.27 19.01 19.73
N TRP A 402 4.58 18.93 19.49
CA TRP A 402 5.32 19.81 18.60
C TRP A 402 5.84 19.02 17.40
N GLY A 403 5.56 19.52 16.20
CA GLY A 403 6.10 18.98 14.95
C GLY A 403 7.58 19.33 14.79
N ALA A 404 8.30 18.59 13.95
CA ALA A 404 9.71 18.89 13.71
C ALA A 404 9.88 20.05 12.72
N GLY A 405 10.99 20.78 12.84
CA GLY A 405 11.37 21.83 11.91
C GLY A 405 11.95 21.27 10.62
N GLY A 406 11.76 21.99 9.51
CA GLY A 406 12.37 21.70 8.22
C GLY A 406 13.85 22.06 8.17
N GLY A 407 14.59 21.41 7.27
CA GLY A 407 15.99 21.69 7.00
C GLY A 407 16.19 22.96 6.18
N GLY A 408 17.36 23.58 6.33
CA GLY A 408 17.70 24.83 5.68
C GLY A 408 18.26 24.58 4.29
N GLY A 409 17.85 25.40 3.31
CA GLY A 409 18.48 25.43 2.00
C GLY A 409 19.86 26.09 2.05
N THR A 410 20.55 26.16 0.91
CA THR A 410 21.91 26.74 0.83
C THR A 410 22.02 28.18 1.33
N SER A 411 20.95 28.97 1.17
CA SER A 411 20.88 30.38 1.61
C SER A 411 19.52 30.74 2.20
N SER A 412 18.76 29.74 2.65
CA SER A 412 17.39 29.92 3.13
C SER A 412 17.13 29.07 4.36
N THR A 413 16.04 29.39 5.06
CA THR A 413 15.68 28.72 6.31
C THR A 413 14.57 27.68 6.08
N GLY A 414 14.54 26.67 6.94
CA GLY A 414 13.42 25.74 7.01
C GLY A 414 12.23 26.36 7.74
N GLY A 415 11.03 25.88 7.47
CA GLY A 415 9.85 26.22 8.27
C GLY A 415 9.91 25.54 9.63
N ALA A 416 9.38 26.16 10.68
CA ALA A 416 9.22 25.49 11.96
C ALA A 416 8.06 24.48 11.94
N GLY A 417 8.11 23.52 12.85
CA GLY A 417 6.98 22.64 13.12
C GLY A 417 5.81 23.36 13.78
N GLY A 418 4.65 22.72 13.70
CA GLY A 418 3.42 23.17 14.35
C GLY A 418 3.34 22.78 15.80
N TYR A 419 2.24 23.21 16.43
CA TYR A 419 1.86 22.78 17.77
C TYR A 419 0.43 22.27 17.77
N ALA A 420 0.16 21.19 18.49
CA ALA A 420 -1.18 20.74 18.78
C ALA A 420 -1.31 20.32 20.25
N ASN A 421 -2.46 20.56 20.86
CA ASN A 421 -2.82 20.00 22.16
C ASN A 421 -4.24 19.42 22.14
N GLY A 422 -4.59 18.69 23.18
CA GLY A 422 -5.94 18.18 23.38
C GLY A 422 -6.01 17.22 24.55
N GLU A 423 -7.24 16.93 24.98
CA GLU A 423 -7.52 16.08 26.14
C GLU A 423 -8.43 14.92 25.76
N LEU A 424 -8.11 13.71 26.22
CA LEU A 424 -9.05 12.58 26.26
C LEU A 424 -9.55 12.44 27.69
N ASN A 425 -10.84 12.65 27.91
CA ASN A 425 -11.46 12.59 29.24
C ASN A 425 -12.03 11.21 29.59
N SER A 426 -11.74 10.18 28.78
CA SER A 426 -12.23 8.82 28.97
C SER A 426 -11.25 7.82 28.35
N VAL A 427 -10.24 7.43 29.14
CA VAL A 427 -9.31 6.34 28.83
C VAL A 427 -9.35 5.27 29.93
N GLU A 428 -8.83 4.08 29.67
CA GLU A 428 -8.67 3.04 30.69
C GLU A 428 -7.19 2.70 30.89
N GLY A 429 -6.84 2.35 32.13
CA GLY A 429 -5.52 1.85 32.46
C GLY A 429 -5.14 0.63 31.62
N GLY A 430 -3.89 0.58 31.17
CA GLY A 430 -3.37 -0.48 30.31
C GLY A 430 -3.61 -0.29 28.81
N TRP A 431 -4.40 0.71 28.39
CA TRP A 431 -4.48 1.08 26.98
C TRP A 431 -3.13 1.56 26.47
N ILE A 432 -2.78 1.19 25.23
CA ILE A 432 -1.50 1.55 24.61
C ILE A 432 -1.76 2.54 23.48
N TYR A 433 -1.02 3.64 23.50
CA TYR A 433 -0.99 4.64 22.44
C TYR A 433 0.35 4.61 21.73
N ASN A 434 0.30 4.67 20.41
CA ASN A 434 1.47 4.81 19.56
C ASN A 434 1.90 6.28 19.57
N VAL A 435 3.17 6.52 19.86
CA VAL A 435 3.77 7.85 19.89
C VAL A 435 4.83 7.94 18.80
N LEU A 436 4.54 8.79 17.81
CA LEU A 436 5.47 9.14 16.76
C LEU A 436 6.03 10.53 17.06
N VAL A 437 7.36 10.64 17.13
CA VAL A 437 8.02 11.94 17.25
C VAL A 437 8.73 12.23 15.94
N GLY A 438 8.49 13.42 15.38
CA GLY A 438 9.03 13.81 14.09
C GLY A 438 10.53 14.10 14.14
N GLY A 439 11.28 13.64 13.14
CA GLY A 439 12.69 13.99 12.97
C GLY A 439 12.88 15.34 12.29
N GLY A 440 13.85 16.11 12.74
CA GLY A 440 14.23 17.37 12.09
C GLY A 440 14.67 17.17 10.63
N GLY A 441 14.29 18.11 9.76
CA GLY A 441 14.68 18.07 8.36
C GLY A 441 16.18 18.29 8.17
N VAL A 442 16.79 17.54 7.27
CA VAL A 442 18.24 17.66 6.98
C VAL A 442 18.52 18.82 6.01
N GLY A 443 19.65 19.50 6.22
CA GLY A 443 20.15 20.52 5.31
C GLY A 443 20.77 19.94 4.01
N VAL A 444 21.72 20.66 3.43
CA VAL A 444 22.42 20.23 2.19
C VAL A 444 23.36 19.04 2.44
N GLY A 445 23.34 18.03 1.56
CA GLY A 445 24.39 17.01 1.46
C GLY A 445 24.30 15.80 2.40
N MET A 446 23.22 15.61 3.17
CA MET A 446 23.04 14.44 4.05
C MET A 446 21.82 13.60 3.64
N ALA A 447 22.00 12.29 3.48
CA ALA A 447 20.96 11.37 3.04
C ALA A 447 20.24 10.72 4.23
N THR A 448 19.02 11.19 4.52
CA THR A 448 17.78 10.48 4.93
C THR A 448 16.85 11.49 5.61
N GLY A 449 15.62 11.64 5.11
CA GLY A 449 14.56 12.43 5.76
C GLY A 449 14.15 11.85 7.13
N GLY A 450 13.57 12.69 7.99
CA GLY A 450 13.23 12.32 9.37
C GLY A 450 12.15 11.24 9.47
N TYR A 451 12.28 10.36 10.47
CA TYR A 451 11.23 9.41 10.84
C TYR A 451 9.94 10.18 11.23
N GLY A 452 8.78 9.68 10.80
CA GLY A 452 7.49 10.36 10.94
C GLY A 452 7.03 11.18 9.72
N GLY A 453 7.77 11.10 8.61
CA GLY A 453 7.36 11.58 7.30
C GLY A 453 7.69 13.05 7.06
N GLY A 454 8.46 13.31 6.01
CA GLY A 454 8.89 14.60 5.49
C GLY A 454 9.83 14.33 4.30
N GLY A 455 9.59 14.96 3.15
CA GLY A 455 10.29 14.62 1.90
C GLY A 455 11.80 14.91 1.94
N ASN A 456 12.59 14.14 1.19
CA ASN A 456 13.95 14.54 0.80
C ASN A 456 13.87 15.71 -0.19
N GLY A 457 14.60 16.82 -0.01
CA GLY A 457 14.59 17.95 -0.97
C GLY A 457 15.60 17.83 -2.10
N GLY A 458 15.96 18.95 -2.76
CA GLY A 458 16.92 19.09 -3.90
C GLY A 458 18.14 20.02 -3.64
N VAL A 459 19.35 19.71 -4.17
CA VAL A 459 20.61 20.52 -4.11
C VAL A 459 21.05 21.02 -5.49
N THR A 460 21.94 22.02 -5.54
CA THR A 460 22.54 22.59 -6.77
C THR A 460 23.82 21.87 -7.17
N GLY A 461 23.92 21.43 -8.44
CA GLY A 461 25.16 20.89 -9.04
C GLY A 461 25.50 19.44 -8.68
N GLY A 462 24.60 18.71 -8.02
CA GLY A 462 24.72 17.32 -7.58
C GLY A 462 23.38 16.80 -7.04
N GLN A 463 23.26 15.52 -6.68
CA GLN A 463 21.97 14.88 -6.35
C GLN A 463 21.49 15.18 -4.90
N LYS A 464 20.20 15.52 -4.73
CA LYS A 464 19.41 15.60 -3.46
C LYS A 464 19.66 16.80 -2.54
N GLY A 465 18.63 17.48 -2.09
CA GLY A 465 18.71 18.51 -1.06
C GLY A 465 17.59 18.63 -0.06
N ALA A 466 17.18 19.86 0.23
CA ALA A 466 16.77 20.23 1.60
C ALA A 466 15.59 19.43 2.15
N GLY A 467 15.89 18.56 3.13
CA GLY A 467 14.94 17.68 3.78
C GLY A 467 13.90 18.44 4.59
N ALA A 468 12.68 17.92 4.59
CA ALA A 468 11.58 18.48 5.35
C ALA A 468 11.50 17.87 6.76
N GLY A 469 10.79 18.55 7.67
CA GLY A 469 10.58 18.10 9.04
C GLY A 469 9.48 17.03 9.14
N GLY A 470 9.69 16.07 10.03
CA GLY A 470 8.75 15.03 10.45
C GLY A 470 7.54 15.56 11.21
N ARG A 471 6.37 14.91 11.07
CA ARG A 471 5.24 15.16 11.98
C ARG A 471 5.44 14.44 13.30
N SER A 472 4.89 15.00 14.37
CA SER A 472 4.72 14.31 15.65
C SER A 472 3.24 13.96 15.84
N GLU A 473 2.95 12.78 16.36
CA GLU A 473 1.61 12.23 16.38
C GLU A 473 1.41 11.28 17.57
N VAL A 474 0.21 11.29 18.13
CA VAL A 474 -0.28 10.24 19.02
C VAL A 474 -1.48 9.58 18.35
N SER A 475 -1.48 8.25 18.30
CA SER A 475 -2.57 7.45 17.72
C SER A 475 -2.94 6.27 18.61
N GLY A 476 -4.22 5.90 18.57
CA GLY A 476 -4.70 4.63 19.15
C GLY A 476 -4.51 3.48 18.17
N SER A 477 -5.10 2.31 18.49
CA SER A 477 -5.00 1.09 17.68
C SER A 477 -5.57 1.23 16.25
N SER A 478 -6.53 2.13 16.02
CA SER A 478 -7.21 2.28 14.73
C SER A 478 -7.38 3.73 14.24
N SER A 479 -6.95 4.73 15.01
CA SER A 479 -7.18 6.14 14.66
C SER A 479 -6.11 7.09 15.18
N VAL A 480 -5.78 8.09 14.37
CA VAL A 480 -4.98 9.24 14.78
C VAL A 480 -5.78 10.10 15.75
N ILE A 481 -5.17 10.49 16.87
CA ILE A 481 -5.81 11.29 17.92
C ILE A 481 -5.35 12.74 17.80
N ILE A 482 -4.05 12.95 17.65
CA ILE A 482 -3.49 14.28 17.54
C ILE A 482 -2.20 14.27 16.73
N THR A 483 -2.04 15.25 15.85
CA THR A 483 -0.87 15.43 15.00
C THR A 483 -0.43 16.88 15.02
N ALA A 484 0.85 17.14 15.21
CA ALA A 484 1.46 18.43 14.89
C ALA A 484 2.30 18.27 13.61
N GLY A 485 1.96 19.07 12.59
CA GLY A 485 2.62 19.04 11.29
C GLY A 485 4.07 19.52 11.37
N GLY A 486 4.96 18.88 10.62
CA GLY A 486 6.34 19.29 10.42
C GLY A 486 6.49 20.43 9.41
N GLY A 487 7.55 21.22 9.58
CA GLY A 487 7.88 22.32 8.69
C GLY A 487 8.46 21.87 7.34
N GLY A 488 8.18 22.62 6.29
CA GLY A 488 8.76 22.42 4.96
C GLY A 488 10.24 22.79 4.92
N GLY A 489 10.99 22.12 4.06
CA GLY A 489 12.40 22.41 3.81
C GLY A 489 12.58 23.70 2.98
N GLY A 490 13.65 24.44 3.25
CA GLY A 490 14.02 25.61 2.46
C GLY A 490 14.56 25.21 1.09
N GLY A 491 14.09 25.85 0.01
CA GLY A 491 14.74 25.75 -1.31
C GLY A 491 16.10 26.45 -1.30
N VAL A 492 16.87 26.44 -2.38
CA VAL A 492 18.22 27.06 -2.38
C VAL A 492 18.24 28.50 -1.86
N SER A 493 17.21 29.32 -2.15
CA SER A 493 17.12 30.73 -1.75
C SER A 493 15.76 31.16 -1.18
N ASN A 494 14.79 30.26 -1.04
CA ASN A 494 13.47 30.59 -0.50
C ASN A 494 13.13 29.70 0.69
N ALA A 495 12.52 30.29 1.72
CA ALA A 495 12.22 29.59 2.97
C ALA A 495 11.10 28.55 2.82
N GLY A 496 11.17 27.51 3.64
CA GLY A 496 10.09 26.52 3.77
C GLY A 496 8.90 27.05 4.57
N GLY A 497 7.72 26.51 4.32
CA GLY A 497 6.49 26.86 5.03
C GLY A 497 6.41 26.21 6.41
N GLY A 498 5.84 26.89 7.39
CA GLY A 498 5.64 26.32 8.73
C GLY A 498 4.58 25.22 8.76
N GLY A 499 4.80 24.20 9.58
CA GLY A 499 3.87 23.08 9.80
C GLY A 499 2.81 23.40 10.86
N GLY A 500 1.78 22.55 10.92
CA GLY A 500 0.68 22.63 11.89
C GLY A 500 -0.56 23.33 11.37
N GLY A 501 -1.52 23.55 12.27
CA GLY A 501 -2.82 24.14 11.97
C GLY A 501 -3.68 23.24 11.08
N ASN A 502 -4.89 23.70 10.77
CA ASN A 502 -5.77 22.99 9.84
C ASN A 502 -5.17 22.92 8.43
N THR A 503 -4.37 23.94 8.10
CA THR A 503 -3.60 24.03 6.87
C THR A 503 -2.19 24.50 7.22
N GLY A 504 -1.18 23.74 6.81
CA GLY A 504 0.21 24.17 6.89
C GLY A 504 0.46 25.37 5.98
N TYR A 505 1.52 26.13 6.23
CA TYR A 505 1.86 27.27 5.37
C TYR A 505 2.56 26.80 4.10
N ASN A 506 2.34 27.55 3.02
CA ASN A 506 3.07 27.39 1.77
C ASN A 506 4.55 27.76 1.97
N GLY A 507 5.43 27.12 1.22
CA GLY A 507 6.80 27.61 1.05
C GLY A 507 6.82 28.94 0.32
N LEU A 508 7.98 29.59 0.30
CA LEU A 508 8.19 30.83 -0.46
C LEU A 508 8.73 30.56 -1.87
N GLY A 509 8.48 31.50 -2.79
CA GLY A 509 8.87 31.42 -4.21
C GLY A 509 7.66 31.35 -5.15
N THR A 510 7.87 31.67 -6.42
CA THR A 510 6.84 31.71 -7.49
C THR A 510 6.15 30.37 -7.72
N ASN A 511 6.87 29.26 -7.54
CA ASN A 511 6.38 27.90 -7.70
C ASN A 511 6.64 27.07 -6.43
N SER A 512 6.21 27.62 -5.28
CA SER A 512 6.41 27.01 -3.97
C SER A 512 5.46 25.84 -3.69
N GLY A 513 5.93 24.93 -2.85
CA GLY A 513 5.13 23.83 -2.36
C GLY A 513 3.98 24.36 -1.50
N GLN A 514 2.76 23.91 -1.78
CA GLN A 514 1.60 24.30 -0.99
C GLN A 514 1.58 23.55 0.35
N GLY A 515 1.01 24.14 1.38
CA GLY A 515 0.84 23.46 2.67
C GLY A 515 -0.21 22.35 2.61
N GLY A 516 -0.03 21.32 3.43
CA GLY A 516 -1.03 20.26 3.60
C GLY A 516 -2.29 20.78 4.31
N THR A 517 -3.45 20.21 4.03
CA THR A 517 -4.75 20.57 4.64
C THR A 517 -5.29 19.43 5.50
N GLN A 518 -6.51 19.57 6.05
CA GLN A 518 -7.17 18.45 6.77
C GLN A 518 -7.72 17.35 5.87
N ILE A 519 -7.75 17.54 4.54
CA ILE A 519 -8.43 16.62 3.62
C ILE A 519 -7.58 16.22 2.40
N ALA A 520 -6.48 16.92 2.19
CA ALA A 520 -5.60 16.72 1.05
C ALA A 520 -4.19 17.21 1.37
N ALA A 521 -3.20 16.56 0.79
CA ALA A 521 -1.83 17.04 0.84
C ALA A 521 -1.62 18.25 -0.06
N GLY A 522 -0.57 19.00 0.26
CA GLY A 522 -0.17 20.16 -0.51
C GLY A 522 0.20 19.79 -1.94
N ALA A 523 -0.28 20.58 -2.90
CA ALA A 523 0.11 20.46 -4.29
C ALA A 523 1.61 20.76 -4.45
N GLY A 524 2.34 19.85 -5.09
CA GLY A 524 3.70 20.05 -5.59
C GLY A 524 3.70 20.44 -7.07
N TYR A 525 4.68 21.22 -7.51
CA TYR A 525 4.73 21.73 -8.89
C TYR A 525 5.19 20.68 -9.94
N ASP A 526 5.92 19.64 -9.52
CA ASP A 526 6.47 18.59 -10.41
C ASP A 526 5.82 17.20 -10.17
N GLY A 527 4.53 17.15 -9.80
CA GLY A 527 3.77 15.88 -9.70
C GLY A 527 4.01 15.04 -8.44
N GLY A 528 4.78 15.55 -7.46
CA GLY A 528 4.88 14.97 -6.12
C GLY A 528 3.64 15.34 -5.30
N SER A 529 2.58 14.54 -5.39
CA SER A 529 1.48 14.59 -4.43
C SER A 529 2.00 14.10 -3.07
N GLY A 530 1.95 14.95 -2.05
CA GLY A 530 2.11 14.47 -0.67
C GLY A 530 1.06 13.37 -0.44
N SER A 531 1.49 12.19 -0.01
CA SER A 531 0.54 11.17 0.45
C SER A 531 0.12 11.50 1.89
N ASN A 532 -0.92 10.83 2.40
CA ASN A 532 -1.11 10.68 3.85
C ASN A 532 0.22 10.23 4.45
N GLY A 533 0.84 11.07 5.28
CA GLY A 533 2.16 10.79 5.84
C GLY A 533 3.38 11.00 4.93
N GLY A 534 3.29 11.79 3.85
CA GLY A 534 4.45 12.50 3.29
C GLY A 534 5.44 11.69 2.44
N ASN A 535 4.99 10.74 1.62
CA ASN A 535 5.87 10.15 0.60
C ASN A 535 5.84 11.00 -0.68
N ALA A 536 6.75 11.95 -0.79
CA ALA A 536 7.04 12.61 -2.06
C ALA A 536 7.76 11.61 -2.97
N THR A 537 7.04 11.08 -3.95
CA THR A 537 7.63 10.30 -5.04
C THR A 537 8.72 11.11 -5.73
N VAL A 538 9.87 10.47 -5.91
CA VAL A 538 11.07 10.97 -6.58
C VAL A 538 10.69 11.53 -7.95
N SER A 539 10.69 12.85 -8.11
CA SER A 539 10.89 13.44 -9.44
C SER A 539 12.39 13.38 -9.72
N THR A 540 12.78 12.47 -10.59
CA THR A 540 14.18 12.18 -10.95
C THR A 540 14.91 13.33 -11.65
N ASN A 541 14.26 14.50 -11.83
CA ASN A 541 14.67 15.45 -12.85
C ASN A 541 14.87 16.92 -12.36
N ASN A 542 14.43 17.32 -11.16
CA ASN A 542 14.48 18.74 -10.75
C ASN A 542 15.19 19.01 -9.41
N GLN A 543 16.47 19.29 -9.53
CA GLN A 543 17.44 19.68 -8.52
C GLN A 543 17.12 21.11 -8.00
N ASN A 544 17.25 21.41 -6.68
CA ASN A 544 17.16 22.72 -5.96
C ASN A 544 15.88 23.12 -5.16
N GLY A 545 14.79 22.34 -5.20
CA GLY A 545 13.55 22.65 -4.47
C GLY A 545 13.54 22.15 -3.02
N GLY A 546 12.79 22.82 -2.13
CA GLY A 546 12.60 22.38 -0.75
C GLY A 546 11.56 21.25 -0.62
N GLY A 547 11.81 20.27 0.25
CA GLY A 547 10.87 19.17 0.52
C GLY A 547 9.63 19.62 1.32
N GLY A 548 8.49 18.96 1.12
CA GLY A 548 7.28 19.21 1.90
C GLY A 548 7.29 18.52 3.28
N GLY A 549 6.84 19.23 4.31
CA GLY A 549 6.81 18.76 5.70
C GLY A 549 5.75 17.68 5.95
N GLY A 550 5.99 16.83 6.94
CA GLY A 550 5.01 15.84 7.39
C GLY A 550 3.77 16.47 8.00
N GLY A 551 2.65 15.76 7.98
CA GLY A 551 1.44 16.19 8.67
C GLY A 551 0.39 15.10 8.61
N TYR A 552 -0.80 15.41 9.13
CA TYR A 552 -1.98 14.57 8.89
C TYR A 552 -2.17 14.39 7.38
N PHE A 553 -2.06 15.51 6.64
CA PHE A 553 -1.60 15.50 5.27
C PHE A 553 -0.30 16.29 5.13
N GLY A 554 0.63 15.75 4.35
CA GLY A 554 1.94 16.38 4.10
C GLY A 554 1.83 17.64 3.23
N GLY A 555 2.83 18.50 3.34
CA GLY A 555 3.03 19.62 2.41
C GLY A 555 3.59 19.17 1.06
N GLY A 556 3.42 20.01 0.05
CA GLY A 556 3.97 19.83 -1.30
C GLY A 556 5.44 20.25 -1.39
N ALA A 557 6.16 19.67 -2.35
CA ALA A 557 7.53 20.08 -2.66
C ALA A 557 7.58 21.34 -3.54
N GLY A 558 8.59 22.19 -3.33
CA GLY A 558 8.87 23.36 -4.18
C GLY A 558 9.62 22.99 -5.46
N ARG A 559 9.49 23.80 -6.52
CA ARG A 559 10.13 23.57 -7.83
C ARG A 559 11.63 23.90 -7.85
N GLY A 560 12.42 23.05 -8.50
CA GLY A 560 13.89 23.12 -8.51
C GLY A 560 14.56 23.90 -9.66
N THR A 561 14.11 23.77 -10.91
CA THR A 561 14.96 24.16 -12.07
C THR A 561 15.07 25.65 -12.39
N THR A 562 14.34 26.53 -11.71
CA THR A 562 14.49 28.00 -11.85
C THR A 562 14.12 28.77 -10.59
N ASP A 563 13.05 28.37 -9.90
CA ASP A 563 12.47 29.17 -8.81
C ASP A 563 13.11 28.95 -7.43
N ARG A 564 13.87 27.85 -7.25
CA ARG A 564 14.55 27.51 -5.98
C ARG A 564 13.58 27.59 -4.79
N ALA A 565 12.36 27.13 -5.00
CA ALA A 565 11.24 27.43 -4.11
C ALA A 565 11.25 26.52 -2.87
N GLY A 566 10.73 27.03 -1.76
CA GLY A 566 10.56 26.27 -0.52
C GLY A 566 9.42 25.26 -0.60
N GLY A 567 9.51 24.20 0.19
CA GLY A 567 8.42 23.25 0.38
C GLY A 567 7.37 23.76 1.37
N GLY A 568 6.13 23.30 1.24
CA GLY A 568 5.05 23.61 2.17
C GLY A 568 5.16 22.81 3.46
N GLY A 569 4.64 23.35 4.56
CA GLY A 569 4.49 22.61 5.82
C GLY A 569 3.29 21.65 5.79
N GLY A 570 3.34 20.58 6.56
CA GLY A 570 2.20 19.68 6.69
C GLY A 570 1.16 20.19 7.69
N SER A 571 -0.07 19.71 7.57
CA SER A 571 -1.15 20.03 8.50
C SER A 571 -1.00 19.32 9.84
N GLY A 572 -1.50 19.93 10.92
CA GLY A 572 -1.79 19.20 12.15
C GLY A 572 -3.14 18.49 12.05
N TYR A 573 -3.57 17.81 13.11
CA TYR A 573 -4.91 17.22 13.21
C TYR A 573 -5.27 16.99 14.67
N ILE A 574 -6.57 17.07 14.98
CA ILE A 574 -7.13 16.68 16.26
C ILE A 574 -8.38 15.84 16.00
N GLY A 575 -8.43 14.65 16.58
CA GLY A 575 -9.49 13.66 16.38
C GLY A 575 -9.98 13.14 17.73
N GLY A 576 -11.22 13.47 18.09
CA GLY A 576 -11.87 12.93 19.29
C GLY A 576 -11.34 13.48 20.63
N VAL A 577 -10.53 14.54 20.62
CA VAL A 577 -10.02 15.22 21.83
C VAL A 577 -10.84 16.47 22.18
N ALA A 578 -11.03 16.71 23.47
CA ALA A 578 -11.58 17.95 24.02
C ALA A 578 -10.48 19.03 24.11
N ASN A 579 -10.89 20.31 24.18
CA ASN A 579 -9.99 21.45 24.36
C ASN A 579 -8.82 21.51 23.36
N GLY A 580 -9.00 20.91 22.19
CA GLY A 580 -7.94 20.76 21.21
C GLY A 580 -7.62 22.06 20.48
N ILE A 581 -6.34 22.42 20.47
CA ILE A 581 -5.79 23.56 19.72
C ILE A 581 -4.83 22.99 18.69
N ASN A 582 -4.90 23.50 17.46
CA ASN A 582 -3.96 23.19 16.40
C ASN A 582 -3.42 24.49 15.81
N GLN A 583 -2.13 24.74 15.95
CA GLN A 583 -1.45 25.98 15.59
C GLN A 583 -0.37 25.73 14.56
N ALA A 584 -0.46 26.47 13.45
CA ALA A 584 0.58 26.50 12.44
C ALA A 584 1.68 27.50 12.82
N SER A 585 2.94 27.20 12.50
CA SER A 585 4.02 28.16 12.69
C SER A 585 4.08 29.18 11.55
N THR A 586 4.22 30.46 11.89
CA THR A 586 4.47 31.56 10.94
C THR A 586 5.93 32.02 10.93
N THR A 587 6.79 31.41 11.75
CA THR A 587 8.18 31.84 11.96
C THR A 587 9.13 30.63 11.95
N GLN A 588 10.42 30.86 12.20
CA GLN A 588 11.40 29.77 12.40
C GLN A 588 11.31 29.13 13.78
N THR A 589 10.46 29.64 14.68
CA THR A 589 10.22 29.07 15.99
C THR A 589 8.83 28.45 16.02
N PRO A 590 8.65 27.25 16.61
CA PRO A 590 7.32 26.67 16.69
C PRO A 590 6.43 27.46 17.65
N PRO A 591 5.10 27.34 17.52
CA PRO A 591 4.17 27.93 18.47
C PRO A 591 4.35 27.33 19.87
N ASN A 592 3.85 28.05 20.88
CA ASN A 592 3.87 27.64 22.28
C ASN A 592 5.29 27.34 22.83
N ASN A 593 6.31 28.09 22.36
CA ASN A 593 7.70 27.98 22.81
C ASN A 593 7.99 28.61 24.19
N ALA A 594 6.99 29.25 24.80
CA ALA A 594 7.04 29.76 26.16
C ALA A 594 6.44 28.78 27.20
N ASP A 595 5.89 27.65 26.74
CA ASP A 595 5.38 26.59 27.61
C ASP A 595 6.52 25.99 28.45
N THR A 596 6.24 25.66 29.71
CA THR A 596 7.23 25.06 30.61
C THR A 596 7.71 23.68 30.17
N ASP A 597 6.91 22.99 29.35
CA ASP A 597 7.29 21.69 28.78
C ASP A 597 8.09 21.81 27.47
N TYR A 598 8.19 23.03 26.92
CA TYR A 598 8.96 23.25 25.71
C TYR A 598 10.46 23.11 25.99
N ILE A 599 11.10 22.17 25.29
CA ILE A 599 12.55 22.00 25.31
C ILE A 599 13.15 22.89 24.22
N LEU A 600 14.11 23.75 24.60
CA LEU A 600 14.75 24.68 23.67
C LEU A 600 15.30 23.96 22.43
N GLY A 601 14.91 24.44 21.24
CA GLY A 601 15.39 23.90 19.97
C GLY A 601 14.46 22.85 19.34
N ILE A 602 13.45 22.35 20.06
CA ILE A 602 12.40 21.51 19.48
C ILE A 602 11.64 22.28 18.41
N GLY A 603 11.34 21.62 17.29
CA GLY A 603 10.50 22.11 16.20
C GLY A 603 11.01 23.34 15.47
N VAL A 604 12.21 23.84 15.81
CA VAL A 604 12.79 25.06 15.21
C VAL A 604 13.17 24.77 13.76
N GLY A 605 12.73 25.64 12.85
CA GLY A 605 13.15 25.60 11.45
C GLY A 605 14.64 25.91 11.35
N ALA A 606 15.38 25.15 10.55
CA ALA A 606 16.83 25.33 10.49
C ALA A 606 17.23 26.66 9.86
N ASN A 607 18.37 27.19 10.33
CA ASN A 607 19.11 28.20 9.59
C ASN A 607 19.67 27.62 8.28
N SER A 608 20.22 28.49 7.43
CA SER A 608 20.88 28.11 6.17
C SER A 608 21.81 26.91 6.30
N ALA A 609 21.63 25.91 5.43
CA ALA A 609 22.35 24.62 5.40
C ALA A 609 22.27 23.80 6.70
N GLY A 610 21.46 24.20 7.68
CA GLY A 610 21.32 23.56 8.97
C GLY A 610 20.29 22.43 9.01
N VAL A 611 20.29 21.72 10.14
CA VAL A 611 19.31 20.67 10.47
C VAL A 611 18.20 21.28 11.33
N GLY A 612 16.95 20.92 11.03
CA GLY A 612 15.79 21.37 11.80
C GLY A 612 15.75 20.72 13.18
N GLY A 613 15.07 21.37 14.11
CA GLY A 613 14.79 20.81 15.43
C GLY A 613 13.85 19.61 15.34
N ASN A 614 14.12 18.57 16.14
CA ASN A 614 13.21 17.44 16.28
C ASN A 614 11.87 17.85 16.91
N GLY A 615 10.83 17.04 16.72
CA GLY A 615 9.56 17.19 17.40
C GLY A 615 9.62 16.76 18.87
N LEU A 616 8.51 16.95 19.58
CA LEU A 616 8.32 16.58 20.98
C LEU A 616 6.87 16.16 21.21
N VAL A 617 6.65 15.13 22.02
CA VAL A 617 5.32 14.78 22.54
C VAL A 617 5.39 14.73 24.05
N VAL A 618 4.45 15.37 24.73
CA VAL A 618 4.29 15.32 26.18
C VAL A 618 2.88 14.84 26.48
N ILE A 619 2.78 13.81 27.32
CA ILE A 619 1.51 13.20 27.72
C ILE A 619 1.40 13.32 29.23
N TYR A 620 0.42 14.10 29.67
CA TYR A 620 -0.04 14.10 31.06
C TYR A 620 -1.10 13.03 31.24
N TYR A 621 -1.12 12.39 32.40
CA TYR A 621 -2.14 11.41 32.79
C TYR A 621 -2.67 11.77 34.17
N GLU A 622 -3.99 11.68 34.36
CA GLU A 622 -4.70 11.99 35.60
C GLU A 622 -5.99 11.17 35.80
#